data_AF-A0A261BXX6-F1
#
_entry.id   AF-A0A261BXX6-F1
#
_cell.length_a   1.000
_cell.length_b   1.000
_cell.length_c   1.000
_cell.angle_alpha   90.00
_cell.angle_beta   90.00
_cell.angle_gamma   90.00
#
_symmetry.space_group_name_H-M   'P 1'
#
loop_
_entity.id
_entity.type
_entity.pdbx_description
1 polymer ?
#
loop_
_entity_poly.entity_id
_entity_poly.type
_entity_poly.pdbx_seq_one_letter_code
_entity_poly.pdbx_strand_id
1 'polypeptide(L)'
;MVWIRLLLFLLVFYLVKANEMTRSCAQCVSGDFLYRRHLMQDSSVGMSMGWVNEWKETNCAKGNIRLVSCNHACVKITLVKLPKEEDNSVEGIMMDCSDDLIHASPDLPKGIDFKAYDENATFTSRRRNFSITYTFSMDSTDDAVKIKEDHSEIILPYYKEDYQPGTIGVYIFFFILFSSFIVGGAVCCFKFQKDEKDRRKYLEETDLELQEPHEDEAEKMSDGAAPGISLASPDQEEKIIEM
;
A
#
# COMPACT_ATOMS: atom_id res chain seq x y z
N MET A 1 34.32 -2.28 -56.04
CA MET A 1 35.12 -2.79 -54.92
C MET A 1 35.17 -1.86 -53.71
N VAL A 2 35.32 -0.54 -53.87
CA VAL A 2 35.38 0.44 -52.75
C VAL A 2 34.10 0.46 -51.90
N TRP A 3 32.93 0.40 -52.54
CA TRP A 3 31.62 0.45 -51.87
C TRP A 3 31.34 -0.76 -50.97
N ILE A 4 31.80 -1.96 -51.35
CA ILE A 4 31.68 -3.17 -50.54
C ILE A 4 32.54 -3.07 -49.28
N ARG A 5 33.75 -2.49 -49.41
CA ARG A 5 34.63 -2.24 -48.25
C ARG A 5 34.02 -1.21 -47.30
N LEU A 6 33.43 -0.13 -47.82
CA LEU A 6 32.76 0.89 -47.01
C LEU A 6 31.56 0.30 -46.26
N LEU A 7 30.78 -0.55 -46.92
CA LEU A 7 29.61 -1.21 -46.33
C LEU A 7 30.00 -2.22 -45.25
N LEU A 8 31.10 -2.97 -45.46
CA LEU A 8 31.69 -3.83 -44.44
C LEU A 8 32.22 -3.03 -43.25
N PHE A 9 32.90 -1.90 -43.48
CA PHE A 9 33.36 -1.03 -42.39
C PHE A 9 32.20 -0.47 -41.57
N LEU A 10 31.12 -0.01 -42.22
CA LEU A 10 29.93 0.47 -41.53
C LEU A 10 29.24 -0.64 -40.73
N LEU A 11 29.16 -1.85 -41.27
CA LEU A 11 28.63 -3.03 -40.55
C LEU A 11 29.48 -3.36 -39.32
N VAL A 12 30.80 -3.36 -39.45
CA VAL A 12 31.71 -3.60 -38.32
C VAL A 12 31.58 -2.50 -37.27
N PHE A 13 31.52 -1.22 -37.66
CA PHE A 13 31.29 -0.12 -36.71
C PHE A 13 29.92 -0.21 -36.02
N TYR A 14 28.88 -0.64 -36.73
CA TYR A 14 27.55 -0.83 -36.17
C TYR A 14 27.52 -2.00 -35.18
N LEU A 15 28.19 -3.11 -35.50
CA LEU A 15 28.33 -4.27 -34.62
C LEU A 15 29.22 -3.97 -33.40
N VAL A 16 30.26 -3.15 -33.55
CA VAL A 16 31.12 -2.70 -32.45
C VAL A 16 30.38 -1.76 -31.51
N LYS A 17 29.53 -0.86 -32.02
CA LYS A 17 28.65 -0.03 -31.18
C LYS A 17 27.53 -0.82 -30.49
N ALA A 18 27.02 -1.87 -31.11
CA ALA A 18 26.00 -2.72 -30.51
C ALA A 18 26.52 -3.56 -29.33
N ASN A 19 27.84 -3.68 -29.18
CA ASN A 19 28.51 -4.37 -28.07
C ASN A 19 29.03 -3.40 -26.99
N GLU A 20 28.39 -2.24 -26.81
CA GLU A 20 28.52 -1.52 -25.54
C GLU A 20 28.08 -2.51 -24.44
N MET A 21 29.07 -3.06 -23.74
CA MET A 21 28.90 -4.02 -22.65
C MET A 21 28.16 -3.31 -21.54
N THR A 22 26.83 -3.34 -21.58
CA THR A 22 26.03 -2.82 -20.49
C THR A 22 26.28 -3.69 -19.28
N ARG A 23 26.67 -3.06 -18.18
CA ARG A 23 26.89 -3.74 -16.90
C ARG A 23 25.56 -4.12 -16.29
N SER A 24 25.48 -5.26 -15.63
CA SER A 24 24.31 -5.60 -14.80
C SER A 24 24.60 -5.18 -13.37
N CYS A 25 23.79 -4.31 -12.79
CA CYS A 25 23.88 -3.93 -11.38
C CYS A 25 22.63 -4.37 -10.63
N ALA A 26 22.78 -4.62 -9.34
CA ALA A 26 21.64 -4.84 -8.46
C ALA A 26 21.04 -3.49 -8.06
N GLN A 27 19.76 -3.31 -8.35
CA GLN A 27 18.92 -2.25 -7.84
C GLN A 27 18.16 -2.77 -6.62
N CYS A 28 18.53 -2.28 -5.44
CA CYS A 28 17.84 -2.60 -4.20
C CYS A 28 18.10 -1.58 -3.09
N VAL A 29 17.23 -1.53 -2.09
CA VAL A 29 17.42 -0.75 -0.86
C VAL A 29 17.19 -1.64 0.37
N SER A 30 17.75 -1.30 1.53
CA SER A 30 17.41 -1.96 2.80
C SER A 30 17.70 -1.06 4.00
N GLY A 31 17.14 -1.44 5.14
CA GLY A 31 17.19 -0.62 6.34
C GLY A 31 16.41 0.68 6.16
N ASP A 32 16.83 1.70 6.89
CA ASP A 32 16.19 3.01 6.96
C ASP A 32 16.54 3.92 5.76
N PHE A 33 17.19 3.40 4.71
CA PHE A 33 17.69 4.23 3.60
C PHE A 33 16.59 5.12 2.99
N LEU A 34 15.41 4.55 2.74
CA LEU A 34 14.28 5.31 2.19
C LEU A 34 13.73 6.34 3.18
N TYR A 35 13.71 6.02 4.47
CA TYR A 35 13.29 6.93 5.53
C TYR A 35 14.28 8.09 5.71
N ARG A 36 15.57 7.84 5.46
CA ARG A 36 16.65 8.83 5.46
C ARG A 36 16.78 9.60 4.15
N ARG A 37 15.71 9.73 3.35
CA ARG A 37 15.67 10.50 2.09
C ARG A 37 16.23 11.92 2.22
N HIS A 38 16.01 12.58 3.36
CA HIS A 38 16.52 13.93 3.65
C HIS A 38 18.06 14.01 3.70
N LEU A 39 18.78 12.88 3.79
CA LEU A 39 20.22 12.85 3.62
C LEU A 39 20.57 12.91 2.13
N MET A 40 19.79 12.30 1.24
CA MET A 40 20.09 12.25 -0.20
C MET A 40 19.39 13.33 -1.04
N GLN A 41 18.44 14.04 -0.42
CA GLN A 41 17.64 15.10 -1.03
C GLN A 41 17.62 16.29 -0.09
N ASP A 42 18.57 17.19 -0.26
CA ASP A 42 18.69 18.37 0.59
C ASP A 42 19.29 19.56 -0.17
N SER A 43 18.40 20.41 -0.68
CA SER A 43 18.77 21.61 -1.42
C SER A 43 19.57 22.61 -0.58
N SER A 44 19.44 22.62 0.75
CA SER A 44 20.14 23.58 1.62
C SER A 44 21.66 23.37 1.63
N VAL A 45 22.11 22.14 1.34
CA VAL A 45 23.53 21.77 1.26
C VAL A 45 23.95 21.38 -0.16
N GLY A 46 23.08 21.59 -1.16
CA GLY A 46 23.34 21.22 -2.55
C GLY A 46 23.39 19.71 -2.79
N MET A 47 22.67 18.92 -1.98
CA MET A 47 22.54 17.47 -2.17
C MET A 47 21.30 17.16 -3.02
N SER A 48 21.50 16.45 -4.12
CA SER A 48 20.45 16.02 -5.04
C SER A 48 20.80 14.68 -5.67
N MET A 49 19.90 13.72 -5.53
CA MET A 49 20.01 12.37 -6.09
C MET A 49 18.78 12.06 -6.95
N GLY A 50 18.81 11.04 -7.79
CA GLY A 50 17.63 10.41 -8.35
C GLY A 50 16.84 9.73 -7.22
N TRP A 51 15.52 9.62 -7.41
CA TRP A 51 14.68 8.89 -6.46
C TRP A 51 13.60 8.12 -7.22
N VAL A 52 13.80 6.82 -7.36
CA VAL A 52 12.92 5.94 -8.13
C VAL A 52 11.93 5.22 -7.20
N ASN A 53 10.72 4.95 -7.68
CA ASN A 53 9.67 4.34 -6.85
C ASN A 53 9.89 2.84 -6.67
N GLU A 54 10.56 2.23 -7.63
CA GLU A 54 10.91 0.82 -7.75
C GLU A 54 11.69 0.32 -6.54
N TRP A 55 12.48 1.18 -5.90
CA TRP A 55 13.20 0.83 -4.67
C TRP A 55 12.27 0.33 -3.55
N LYS A 56 11.05 0.87 -3.44
CA LYS A 56 10.09 0.48 -2.38
C LYS A 56 9.71 -0.98 -2.41
N GLU A 57 9.87 -1.65 -3.54
CA GLU A 57 9.50 -3.05 -3.75
C GLU A 57 10.70 -4.00 -3.62
N THR A 58 11.88 -3.48 -3.26
CA THR A 58 13.14 -4.23 -3.19
C THR A 58 13.68 -4.31 -1.77
N ASN A 59 14.50 -5.32 -1.49
CA ASN A 59 15.19 -5.50 -0.22
C ASN A 59 16.51 -6.27 -0.40
N CYS A 60 17.64 -5.55 -0.43
CA CYS A 60 18.99 -6.13 -0.48
C CYS A 60 19.24 -7.21 0.59
N ALA A 61 18.90 -6.96 1.85
CA ALA A 61 19.14 -7.91 2.95
C ALA A 61 18.24 -9.15 2.93
N LYS A 62 17.13 -9.13 2.18
CA LYS A 62 16.29 -10.30 1.91
C LYS A 62 16.63 -10.98 0.58
N GLY A 63 17.52 -10.38 -0.23
CA GLY A 63 17.84 -10.85 -1.58
C GLY A 63 16.74 -10.54 -2.61
N ASN A 64 15.79 -9.65 -2.29
CA ASN A 64 14.81 -9.17 -3.25
C ASN A 64 15.42 -8.01 -4.04
N ILE A 65 16.01 -8.31 -5.19
CA ILE A 65 16.72 -7.35 -6.02
C ILE A 65 16.13 -7.29 -7.42
N ARG A 66 16.33 -6.18 -8.11
CA ARG A 66 16.13 -6.08 -9.55
C ARG A 66 17.49 -5.98 -10.22
N LEU A 67 17.71 -6.72 -11.31
CA LEU A 67 18.90 -6.56 -12.12
C LEU A 67 18.62 -5.52 -13.19
N VAL A 68 19.42 -4.46 -13.21
CA VAL A 68 19.31 -3.35 -14.14
C VAL A 68 20.57 -3.24 -14.98
N SER A 69 20.37 -2.90 -16.26
CA SER A 69 21.43 -2.66 -17.21
C SER A 69 21.91 -1.21 -17.06
N CYS A 70 23.20 -1.01 -16.80
CA CYS A 70 23.84 0.29 -16.58
C CYS A 70 24.91 0.54 -17.62
N ASN A 71 25.03 1.80 -18.03
CA ASN A 71 26.11 2.26 -18.89
C ASN A 71 27.38 2.56 -18.08
N HIS A 72 27.22 3.02 -16.83
CA HIS A 72 28.32 3.40 -15.95
C HIS A 72 28.44 2.48 -14.72
N ALA A 73 29.27 2.86 -13.74
CA ALA A 73 29.55 2.04 -12.56
C ALA A 73 28.28 1.72 -11.77
N CYS A 74 28.24 0.53 -11.15
CA CYS A 74 27.32 0.25 -10.06
C CYS A 74 27.72 1.10 -8.85
N VAL A 75 26.74 1.68 -8.17
CA VAL A 75 26.94 2.40 -6.93
C VAL A 75 26.32 1.64 -5.77
N LYS A 76 27.01 1.66 -4.63
CA LYS A 76 26.50 1.26 -3.33
C LYS A 76 26.65 2.41 -2.36
N ILE A 77 25.55 2.84 -1.76
CA ILE A 77 25.53 3.88 -0.73
C ILE A 77 25.19 3.24 0.61
N THR A 78 26.07 3.38 1.59
CA THR A 78 25.91 2.85 2.94
C THR A 78 25.78 3.99 3.95
N LEU A 79 24.79 3.88 4.82
CA LEU A 79 24.51 4.81 5.92
C LEU A 79 24.82 4.14 7.25
N VAL A 80 25.66 4.79 8.05
CA VAL A 80 25.99 4.37 9.41
C VAL A 80 25.71 5.53 10.36
N LYS A 81 24.85 5.32 11.35
CA LYS A 81 24.55 6.32 12.39
C LYS A 81 25.72 6.46 13.36
N LEU A 82 25.99 7.69 13.80
CA LEU A 82 27.07 8.05 14.72
C LEU A 82 26.51 8.62 16.04
N PRO A 83 27.10 8.29 17.20
CA PRO A 83 28.11 7.25 17.40
C PRO A 83 27.55 5.87 17.05
N LYS A 84 28.42 4.94 16.61
CA LYS A 84 28.00 3.58 16.28
C LYS A 84 27.39 2.93 17.53
N GLU A 85 26.18 2.39 17.40
CA GLU A 85 25.53 1.63 18.49
C GLU A 85 26.18 0.24 18.63
N GLU A 86 26.51 -0.41 17.50
CA GLU A 86 27.27 -1.67 17.43
C GLU A 86 28.32 -1.61 16.31
N ASP A 87 29.43 -2.36 16.45
CA ASP A 87 30.62 -2.25 15.58
C ASP A 87 30.34 -2.49 14.08
N ASN A 88 29.25 -3.19 13.76
CA ASN A 88 28.83 -3.51 12.40
C ASN A 88 27.40 -3.04 12.06
N SER A 89 26.82 -2.12 12.85
CA SER A 89 25.47 -1.63 12.58
C SER A 89 25.43 -0.72 11.33
N VAL A 90 24.73 -1.17 10.29
CA VAL A 90 24.36 -0.34 9.13
C VAL A 90 22.90 0.09 9.28
N GLU A 91 22.68 1.39 9.21
CA GLU A 91 21.35 1.99 9.28
C GLU A 91 20.58 1.73 7.99
N GLY A 92 21.23 1.88 6.84
CA GLY A 92 20.61 1.69 5.54
C GLY A 92 21.61 1.53 4.42
N ILE A 93 21.18 0.84 3.37
CA ILE A 93 21.97 0.61 2.16
C ILE A 93 21.10 0.81 0.94
N MET A 94 21.72 1.28 -0.14
CA MET A 94 21.14 1.31 -1.48
C MET A 94 22.19 0.86 -2.48
N MET A 95 21.78 0.07 -3.46
CA MET A 95 22.56 -0.31 -4.63
C MET A 95 21.77 0.06 -5.88
N ASP A 96 22.43 0.66 -6.88
CA ASP A 96 21.84 1.00 -8.19
C ASP A 96 22.93 1.34 -9.24
N CYS A 97 22.55 1.73 -10.44
CA CYS A 97 23.45 2.37 -11.42
C CYS A 97 23.86 3.78 -10.95
N SER A 98 25.08 4.21 -11.30
CA SER A 98 25.47 5.63 -11.14
C SER A 98 24.81 6.56 -12.18
N ASP A 99 24.34 6.00 -13.30
CA ASP A 99 23.65 6.64 -14.42
C ASP A 99 22.59 7.64 -13.95
N ASP A 100 22.90 8.94 -14.04
CA ASP A 100 22.05 10.05 -13.60
C ASP A 100 21.54 9.95 -12.15
N LEU A 101 22.16 9.13 -11.31
CA LEU A 101 21.71 8.93 -9.95
C LEU A 101 22.18 10.05 -9.04
N ILE A 102 23.45 10.46 -9.10
CA ILE A 102 23.99 11.48 -8.17
C ILE A 102 24.16 12.80 -8.93
N HIS A 103 23.12 13.64 -8.88
CA HIS A 103 23.13 14.91 -9.59
C HIS A 103 24.05 15.95 -8.95
N ALA A 104 24.08 15.99 -7.62
CA ALA A 104 24.96 16.84 -6.83
C ALA A 104 25.14 16.26 -5.42
N SER A 105 26.36 16.28 -4.90
CA SER A 105 26.61 15.85 -3.52
C SER A 105 27.75 16.66 -2.89
N PRO A 106 27.56 17.26 -1.70
CA PRO A 106 28.64 17.86 -0.93
C PRO A 106 29.56 16.80 -0.29
N ASP A 107 29.13 15.54 -0.29
CA ASP A 107 29.87 14.41 0.29
C ASP A 107 30.93 13.84 -0.67
N LEU A 108 30.91 14.25 -1.94
CA LEU A 108 31.80 13.77 -2.98
C LEU A 108 32.75 14.88 -3.47
N PRO A 109 33.94 14.53 -4.00
CA PRO A 109 34.89 15.50 -4.54
C PRO A 109 34.29 16.39 -5.64
N LYS A 110 34.69 17.65 -5.68
CA LYS A 110 34.27 18.58 -6.74
C LYS A 110 35.04 18.33 -8.04
N GLY A 111 34.41 18.61 -9.18
CA GLY A 111 35.05 18.53 -10.50
C GLY A 111 35.02 17.14 -11.14
N ILE A 112 34.31 16.18 -10.52
CA ILE A 112 34.06 14.84 -11.06
C ILE A 112 32.58 14.73 -11.40
N ASP A 113 32.27 14.13 -12.55
CA ASP A 113 30.89 13.85 -12.93
C ASP A 113 30.46 12.49 -12.37
N PHE A 114 29.62 12.51 -11.33
CA PHE A 114 29.10 11.30 -10.70
C PHE A 114 27.83 10.76 -11.34
N LYS A 115 27.28 11.44 -12.35
CA LYS A 115 26.14 10.95 -13.14
C LYS A 115 26.55 9.91 -14.18
N ALA A 116 27.83 9.90 -14.53
CA ALA A 116 28.43 9.05 -15.55
C ALA A 116 29.81 8.54 -15.07
N TYR A 117 29.84 7.99 -13.85
CA TYR A 117 31.11 7.64 -13.21
C TYR A 117 31.57 6.23 -13.61
N ASP A 118 32.76 6.11 -14.19
CA ASP A 118 33.27 4.87 -14.79
C ASP A 118 34.53 4.32 -14.11
N GLU A 119 34.66 4.51 -12.80
CA GLU A 119 35.82 4.05 -12.04
C GLU A 119 35.46 3.29 -10.77
N ASN A 120 36.38 2.44 -10.31
CA ASN A 120 36.31 1.82 -9.00
C ASN A 120 36.80 2.82 -7.96
N ALA A 121 35.92 3.29 -7.09
CA ALA A 121 36.29 4.24 -6.05
C ALA A 121 35.41 4.11 -4.81
N THR A 122 35.93 4.54 -3.66
CA THR A 122 35.13 4.65 -2.44
C THR A 122 35.37 6.00 -1.78
N PHE A 123 34.28 6.69 -1.48
CA PHE A 123 34.28 7.99 -0.84
C PHE A 123 33.44 7.94 0.43
N THR A 124 33.98 8.48 1.52
CA THR A 124 33.28 8.50 2.82
C THR A 124 33.21 9.93 3.33
N SER A 125 32.01 10.38 3.69
CA SER A 125 31.75 11.69 4.28
C SER A 125 30.98 11.54 5.59
N ARG A 126 31.01 12.58 6.41
CA ARG A 126 30.20 12.68 7.63
C ARG A 126 29.24 13.83 7.54
N ARG A 127 27.95 13.57 7.75
CA ARG A 127 26.91 14.61 7.72
C ARG A 127 25.76 14.24 8.66
N ARG A 128 25.31 15.21 9.47
CA ARG A 128 24.15 15.08 10.38
C ARG A 128 24.19 13.81 11.26
N ASN A 129 25.35 13.50 11.84
CA ASN A 129 25.58 12.29 12.64
C ASN A 129 25.44 10.97 11.85
N PHE A 130 25.67 11.00 10.54
CA PHE A 130 25.84 9.81 9.72
C PHE A 130 27.22 9.80 9.07
N SER A 131 27.82 8.62 9.01
CA SER A 131 28.88 8.31 8.05
C SER A 131 28.21 7.77 6.79
N ILE A 132 28.44 8.44 5.67
CA ILE A 132 27.85 8.11 4.36
C ILE A 132 29.00 7.66 3.47
N THR A 133 28.94 6.41 3.02
CA THR A 133 29.97 5.82 2.15
C THR A 133 29.36 5.54 0.78
N TYR A 134 30.01 6.02 -0.27
CA TYR A 134 29.69 5.79 -1.67
C TYR A 134 30.76 4.88 -2.25
N THR A 135 30.39 3.68 -2.69
CA THR A 135 31.29 2.73 -3.34
C THR A 135 30.85 2.54 -4.78
N PHE A 136 31.72 2.89 -5.72
CA PHE A 136 31.53 2.70 -7.15
C PHE A 136 32.32 1.47 -7.59
N SER A 137 31.70 0.61 -8.40
CA SER A 137 32.29 -0.59 -8.96
C SER A 137 31.94 -0.77 -10.43
N MET A 138 32.95 -1.12 -11.22
CA MET A 138 32.87 -1.51 -12.62
C MET A 138 32.63 -3.01 -12.78
N ASP A 139 32.43 -3.74 -11.69
CA ASP A 139 32.08 -5.16 -11.73
C ASP A 139 30.55 -5.31 -11.83
N SER A 140 30.09 -6.24 -12.67
CA SER A 140 28.68 -6.61 -12.70
C SER A 140 28.30 -7.30 -11.39
N THR A 141 27.09 -7.00 -10.90
CA THR A 141 26.49 -7.66 -9.75
C THR A 141 25.20 -8.37 -10.20
N ASP A 142 25.22 -9.70 -10.22
CA ASP A 142 24.10 -10.56 -10.64
C ASP A 142 23.65 -11.58 -9.58
N ASP A 143 24.41 -11.72 -8.48
CA ASP A 143 24.15 -12.72 -7.45
C ASP A 143 23.35 -12.16 -6.26
N ALA A 144 22.04 -12.39 -6.30
CA ALA A 144 21.11 -12.04 -5.23
C ALA A 144 21.41 -12.75 -3.90
N VAL A 145 21.97 -13.96 -3.95
CA VAL A 145 22.30 -14.75 -2.75
C VAL A 145 23.49 -14.10 -2.06
N LYS A 146 24.53 -13.75 -2.81
CA LYS A 146 25.70 -13.06 -2.28
C LYS A 146 25.34 -11.71 -1.66
N ILE A 147 24.51 -10.91 -2.32
CA ILE A 147 24.03 -9.62 -1.78
C ILE A 147 23.28 -9.82 -0.46
N LYS A 148 22.42 -10.85 -0.40
CA LYS A 148 21.69 -11.19 0.81
C LYS A 148 22.64 -11.57 1.94
N GLU A 149 23.59 -12.46 1.68
CA GLU A 149 24.58 -12.90 2.68
C GLU A 149 25.38 -11.70 3.21
N ASP A 150 25.89 -10.85 2.31
CA ASP A 150 26.70 -9.67 2.65
C ASP A 150 25.94 -8.62 3.48
N HIS A 151 24.60 -8.60 3.46
CA HIS A 151 23.80 -7.54 4.08
C HIS A 151 22.81 -8.01 5.14
N SER A 152 22.51 -9.30 5.18
CA SER A 152 21.54 -9.84 6.14
C SER A 152 22.02 -9.75 7.58
N GLU A 153 23.32 -9.76 7.85
CA GLU A 153 23.86 -9.71 9.22
C GLU A 153 24.19 -8.29 9.69
N ILE A 154 24.45 -7.39 8.74
CA ILE A 154 25.00 -6.04 9.00
C ILE A 154 23.88 -5.02 9.21
N ILE A 155 22.71 -5.23 8.58
CA ILE A 155 21.56 -4.35 8.77
C ILE A 155 20.85 -4.71 10.07
N LEU A 156 20.65 -3.70 10.93
CA LEU A 156 20.07 -3.89 12.25
C LEU A 156 18.78 -4.71 12.18
N PRO A 157 18.62 -5.74 13.03
CA PRO A 157 17.55 -6.74 12.93
C PRO A 157 16.14 -6.13 13.04
N TYR A 158 15.98 -4.97 13.68
CA TYR A 158 14.70 -4.26 13.73
C TYR A 158 14.17 -3.91 12.32
N TYR A 159 15.05 -3.67 11.34
CA TYR A 159 14.67 -3.32 9.97
C TYR A 159 14.39 -4.53 9.06
N LYS A 160 14.58 -5.77 9.55
CA LYS A 160 14.21 -6.96 8.77
C LYS A 160 12.68 -7.11 8.62
N GLU A 161 11.91 -6.41 9.44
CA GLU A 161 10.46 -6.53 9.57
C GLU A 161 9.72 -5.28 9.07
N ASP A 162 10.08 -4.72 7.91
CA ASP A 162 9.18 -3.81 7.20
C ASP A 162 8.08 -4.60 6.48
N TYR A 163 7.26 -5.29 7.28
CA TYR A 163 5.92 -5.71 6.91
C TYR A 163 5.02 -4.52 7.25
N GLN A 164 4.47 -3.79 6.28
CA GLN A 164 3.53 -2.68 6.56
C GLN A 164 2.27 -3.26 7.24
N PRO A 165 2.12 -3.20 8.58
CA PRO A 165 0.98 -3.82 9.25
C PRO A 165 -0.29 -3.00 9.02
N GLY A 166 -0.11 -1.71 8.74
CA GLY A 166 -1.20 -0.75 8.54
C GLY A 166 -2.05 -1.07 7.31
N THR A 167 -1.44 -1.48 6.20
CA THR A 167 -2.17 -1.72 4.94
C THR A 167 -3.09 -2.94 5.06
N ILE A 168 -2.62 -4.02 5.71
CA ILE A 168 -3.43 -5.22 5.95
C ILE A 168 -4.51 -4.96 7.00
N GLY A 169 -4.18 -4.22 8.07
CA GLY A 169 -5.16 -3.82 9.08
C GLY A 169 -6.33 -3.01 8.49
N VAL A 170 -6.04 -2.10 7.57
CA VAL A 170 -7.05 -1.32 6.85
C VAL A 170 -7.93 -2.22 5.98
N TYR A 171 -7.36 -3.16 5.23
CA TYR A 171 -8.16 -4.09 4.43
C TYR A 171 -9.06 -5.00 5.28
N ILE A 172 -8.55 -5.52 6.41
CA ILE A 172 -9.33 -6.33 7.34
C ILE A 172 -10.49 -5.52 7.94
N PHE A 173 -10.23 -4.27 8.33
CA PHE A 173 -11.26 -3.38 8.86
C PHE A 173 -12.39 -3.12 7.84
N PHE A 174 -12.04 -2.81 6.59
CA PHE A 174 -13.04 -2.62 5.53
C PHE A 174 -13.82 -3.90 5.21
N PHE A 175 -13.18 -5.07 5.27
CA PHE A 175 -13.84 -6.36 5.05
C PHE A 175 -14.89 -6.68 6.13
N ILE A 176 -14.59 -6.36 7.40
CA ILE A 176 -15.54 -6.53 8.51
C ILE A 176 -16.73 -5.58 8.37
N LEU A 177 -16.48 -4.31 8.03
CA LEU A 177 -17.56 -3.35 7.79
C LEU A 177 -18.47 -3.80 6.64
N PHE A 178 -17.90 -4.23 5.53
CA PHE A 178 -18.65 -4.68 4.35
C PHE A 178 -19.50 -5.93 4.65
N SER A 179 -18.95 -6.91 5.34
CA SER A 179 -19.69 -8.12 5.73
C SER A 179 -20.81 -7.81 6.73
N SER A 180 -20.58 -6.91 7.69
CA SER A 180 -21.64 -6.48 8.62
C SER A 180 -22.80 -5.78 7.90
N PHE A 181 -22.51 -5.02 6.85
CA PHE A 181 -23.53 -4.32 6.06
C PHE A 181 -24.38 -5.29 5.24
N ILE A 182 -23.77 -6.33 4.67
CA ILE A 182 -24.49 -7.38 3.93
C ILE A 182 -25.36 -8.20 4.88
N VAL A 183 -24.83 -8.63 6.03
CA VAL A 183 -25.59 -9.44 6.99
C VAL A 183 -26.73 -8.61 7.61
N GLY A 184 -26.45 -7.36 8.00
CA GLY A 184 -27.47 -6.44 8.50
C GLY A 184 -28.56 -6.12 7.48
N GLY A 185 -28.16 -5.89 6.22
CA GLY A 185 -29.09 -5.70 5.09
C GLY A 185 -29.96 -6.92 4.84
N ALA A 186 -29.38 -8.13 4.84
CA ALA A 186 -30.13 -9.37 4.67
C ALA A 186 -31.15 -9.57 5.81
N VAL A 187 -30.74 -9.38 7.07
CA VAL A 187 -31.65 -9.48 8.23
C VAL A 187 -32.78 -8.46 8.16
N CYS A 188 -32.50 -7.21 7.75
CA CYS A 188 -33.53 -6.19 7.53
C CYS A 188 -34.49 -6.58 6.40
N CYS A 189 -33.98 -7.07 5.26
CA CYS A 189 -34.83 -7.52 4.16
C CYS A 189 -35.70 -8.72 4.55
N PHE A 190 -35.17 -9.69 5.32
CA PHE A 190 -35.95 -10.82 5.82
C PHE A 190 -37.04 -10.38 6.81
N LYS A 191 -36.75 -9.43 7.70
CA LYS A 191 -37.74 -8.84 8.61
C LYS A 191 -38.84 -8.12 7.84
N PHE A 192 -38.47 -7.28 6.86
CA PHE A 192 -39.42 -6.53 6.06
C PHE A 192 -40.33 -7.43 5.23
N GLN A 193 -39.78 -8.48 4.60
CA GLN A 193 -40.59 -9.46 3.86
C GLN A 193 -41.49 -10.29 4.78
N LYS A 194 -41.06 -10.56 6.01
CA LYS A 194 -41.88 -11.28 6.99
C LYS A 194 -43.05 -10.41 7.46
N ASP A 195 -42.79 -9.16 7.82
CA ASP A 195 -43.84 -8.21 8.23
C ASP A 195 -44.86 -7.98 7.10
N GLU A 196 -44.42 -7.93 5.84
CA GLU A 196 -45.32 -7.79 4.69
C GLU A 196 -46.19 -9.05 4.48
N LYS A 197 -45.63 -10.24 4.66
CA LYS A 197 -46.39 -11.50 4.58
C LYS A 197 -47.40 -11.63 5.71
N ASP A 198 -47.01 -11.26 6.93
CA ASP A 198 -47.90 -11.32 8.09
C ASP A 198 -49.04 -10.30 7.92
N ARG A 199 -48.76 -9.08 7.42
CA ARG A 199 -49.80 -8.09 7.10
C ARG A 199 -50.80 -8.56 6.04
N ARG A 200 -50.36 -9.29 5.01
CA ARG A 200 -51.27 -9.84 3.99
C ARG A 200 -52.22 -10.88 4.56
N LYS A 201 -51.76 -11.73 5.49
CA LYS A 201 -52.60 -12.73 6.14
C LYS A 201 -53.73 -12.10 6.97
N TYR A 202 -53.43 -11.05 7.73
CA TYR A 202 -54.45 -10.33 8.50
C TYR A 202 -55.53 -9.70 7.61
N LEU A 203 -55.16 -9.17 6.44
CA LEU A 203 -56.14 -8.62 5.48
C LEU A 203 -57.03 -9.70 4.88
N GLU A 204 -56.47 -10.85 4.53
CA GLU A 204 -57.22 -11.99 3.99
C GLU A 204 -58.20 -12.58 5.03
N GLU A 205 -57.79 -12.64 6.30
CA GLU A 205 -58.64 -13.08 7.42
C GLU A 205 -59.76 -12.08 7.75
N THR A 206 -59.49 -10.77 7.63
CA THR A 206 -60.50 -9.71 7.80
C THR A 206 -61.53 -9.70 6.66
N ASP A 207 -61.11 -9.97 5.43
CA ASP A 207 -62.03 -10.09 4.28
C ASP A 207 -62.91 -11.35 4.38
N LEU A 208 -62.40 -12.41 5.01
CA LEU A 208 -63.13 -13.65 5.32
C LEU A 208 -64.17 -13.44 6.44
N GLU A 209 -63.85 -12.71 7.51
CA GLU A 209 -64.81 -12.36 8.58
C GLU A 209 -65.93 -11.43 8.08
N LEU A 210 -65.67 -10.57 7.09
CA LEU A 210 -66.69 -9.69 6.51
C LEU A 210 -67.69 -10.44 5.59
N GLN A 211 -67.45 -11.72 5.29
CA GLN A 211 -68.24 -12.54 4.38
C GLN A 211 -69.02 -13.67 5.09
N GLU A 212 -69.11 -13.69 6.42
CA GLU A 212 -70.09 -14.53 7.11
C GLU A 212 -71.45 -13.81 7.22
N PRO A 213 -72.50 -14.21 6.46
CA PRO A 213 -73.85 -13.86 6.81
C PRO A 213 -74.21 -14.62 8.09
N HIS A 214 -74.61 -13.88 9.11
CA HIS A 214 -75.17 -14.38 10.36
C HIS A 214 -76.54 -15.05 10.08
N GLU A 215 -76.55 -16.27 9.56
CA GLU A 215 -77.70 -17.16 9.61
C GLU A 215 -77.63 -17.91 10.94
N ASP A 216 -78.27 -17.36 11.97
CA ASP A 216 -78.82 -18.12 13.11
C ASP A 216 -79.62 -17.17 14.02
N GLU A 217 -80.75 -16.65 13.49
CA GLU A 217 -81.86 -16.14 14.30
C GLU A 217 -83.15 -16.86 13.89
N ALA A 218 -83.30 -18.11 14.30
CA ALA A 218 -84.61 -18.78 14.32
C ALA A 218 -84.62 -20.00 15.25
N GLU A 219 -84.69 -19.79 16.57
CA GLU A 219 -85.50 -20.61 17.51
C GLU A 219 -85.23 -20.23 18.99
N LYS A 220 -86.00 -19.28 19.54
CA LYS A 220 -86.82 -19.47 20.75
C LYS A 220 -87.40 -18.14 21.24
N MET A 221 -88.71 -18.03 21.09
CA MET A 221 -89.58 -17.15 21.87
C MET A 221 -89.83 -17.70 23.29
N SER A 222 -90.30 -16.80 24.16
CA SER A 222 -90.81 -16.94 25.55
C SER A 222 -89.75 -17.00 26.66
N ASP A 223 -89.68 -16.13 27.68
CA ASP A 223 -90.55 -15.09 28.26
C ASP A 223 -89.61 -14.03 28.89
N GLY A 224 -89.78 -12.70 28.82
CA GLY A 224 -90.85 -11.91 29.43
C GLY A 224 -90.24 -10.80 30.31
N ALA A 225 -90.68 -9.55 30.07
CA ALA A 225 -90.59 -8.34 30.92
C ALA A 225 -89.28 -7.49 30.93
N ALA A 226 -89.39 -6.29 30.35
CA ALA A 226 -88.51 -5.12 30.49
C ALA A 226 -88.79 -4.33 31.81
N PRO A 227 -88.26 -3.10 32.04
CA PRO A 227 -87.06 -2.42 31.55
C PRO A 227 -86.19 -1.83 32.70
N GLY A 228 -84.96 -1.42 32.41
CA GLY A 228 -84.10 -0.70 33.37
C GLY A 228 -83.18 0.30 32.68
N ILE A 229 -83.67 1.54 32.58
CA ILE A 229 -82.96 2.75 32.13
C ILE A 229 -81.88 3.13 33.16
N SER A 230 -80.69 3.57 32.70
CA SER A 230 -79.72 4.46 33.39
C SER A 230 -78.34 4.27 32.73
N LEU A 231 -77.54 5.24 32.31
CA LEU A 231 -77.51 6.70 32.29
C LEU A 231 -76.40 7.02 31.23
N ALA A 232 -76.60 7.91 30.25
CA ALA A 232 -75.93 9.23 30.16
C ALA A 232 -74.61 9.34 30.96
N SER A 233 -73.49 9.89 30.49
CA SER A 233 -73.17 10.77 29.36
C SER A 233 -71.63 10.91 29.35
N PRO A 234 -71.04 11.52 28.31
CA PRO A 234 -69.61 11.62 28.06
C PRO A 234 -69.00 12.89 28.65
N ASP A 235 -67.68 12.98 28.63
CA ASP A 235 -66.92 14.23 28.47
C ASP A 235 -65.62 13.82 27.74
N GLN A 236 -65.34 14.29 26.51
CA GLN A 236 -64.82 15.64 26.15
C GLN A 236 -63.68 16.06 27.09
N GLU A 237 -62.56 16.62 26.69
CA GLU A 237 -62.04 17.28 25.48
C GLU A 237 -60.52 17.31 25.77
N GLU A 238 -59.65 16.99 24.82
CA GLU A 238 -58.96 18.02 24.02
C GLU A 238 -58.37 19.19 24.84
N LYS A 239 -57.04 19.24 24.94
CA LYS A 239 -56.21 20.42 24.58
C LYS A 239 -54.72 20.12 24.78
N ILE A 240 -53.95 20.18 23.68
CA ILE A 240 -53.00 21.27 23.33
C ILE A 240 -51.74 21.23 24.23
N ILE A 241 -50.64 20.64 23.77
CA ILE A 241 -49.52 21.30 23.04
C ILE A 241 -49.07 22.59 23.73
N GLU A 242 -47.91 22.57 24.37
CA GLU A 242 -46.98 23.69 24.33
C GLU A 242 -45.54 23.22 24.60
N MET A 243 -44.66 23.59 23.67
CA MET A 243 -43.20 23.82 23.74
C MET A 243 -42.27 22.82 24.44
#